data_AF-A0A437APW9-F1
#
_entry.id   AF-A0A437APW9-F1
#
_cell.length_a   1.000
_cell.length_b   1.000
_cell.length_c   1.000
_cell.angle_alpha   90.00
_cell.angle_beta   90.00
_cell.angle_gamma   90.00
#
_symmetry.space_group_name_H-M   'P 1'
#
loop_
_entity.id
_entity.type
_entity.pdbx_description
1 polymer ?
#
loop_
_entity_poly.entity_id
_entity_poly.type
_entity_poly.pdbx_seq_one_letter_code
_entity_poly.pdbx_strand_id
1 'polypeptide(L)'
;MVEGKKVVTDTVYFLNKLTVEEEYEIINAEVKEALMQPKEVMKPVIRQDGNIFYRNNEDLYEEMNLNPKPIDISQKSLYPLITSILFLPPFYNFLEEFKRNSTNFSESDTFFKIYEFFKYFQQRNAKFVNLKFLRLELALNSDFTDLFKTFNELLQTLHEESIKRFFYTENSWKDASESLAKPKQIFSEYSPIMDLFQLKIKKNSHKKSNLDIEFTTSFEVDCSKIEFTKFIHSISPFEGKFSIIKYSHIISFKLTNCHTPLPQKISMKDKSYRLMSLVCKEEEDYFCVVNNNGWYRIGKEVHKISTIDTGTKIEMAFYLATNYDFDF
;
A
#
# COMPACT_ATOMS: atom_id res chain seq x y z
N MET A 1 35.00 5.75 27.53
CA MET A 1 35.80 5.53 26.30
C MET A 1 36.29 4.10 26.36
N VAL A 2 35.94 3.16 25.49
CA VAL A 2 35.47 3.20 24.10
C VAL A 2 34.41 2.11 23.91
N GLU A 3 33.50 2.38 22.98
CA GLU A 3 32.31 1.63 22.60
C GLU A 3 32.58 0.17 22.19
N GLY A 4 31.64 -0.70 22.57
CA GLY A 4 31.54 -2.07 22.07
C GLY A 4 31.18 -2.08 20.59
N LYS A 5 32.07 -2.63 19.76
CA LYS A 5 31.80 -2.95 18.37
C LYS A 5 30.68 -4.00 18.30
N LYS A 6 29.56 -3.66 17.68
CA LYS A 6 28.55 -4.63 17.24
C LYS A 6 29.19 -5.55 16.19
N VAL A 7 29.16 -6.85 16.45
CA VAL A 7 29.45 -7.89 15.47
C VAL A 7 28.27 -7.91 14.49
N VAL A 8 28.54 -7.58 13.23
CA VAL A 8 27.62 -7.87 12.12
C VAL A 8 27.81 -9.34 11.79
N THR A 9 26.79 -10.17 12.01
CA THR A 9 26.78 -11.55 11.53
C THR A 9 26.23 -11.55 10.11
N ASP A 10 27.12 -11.65 9.13
CA ASP A 10 26.77 -11.85 7.74
C ASP A 10 26.06 -13.20 7.58
N THR A 11 24.84 -13.17 7.03
CA THR A 11 24.03 -14.37 6.80
C THR A 11 24.22 -14.80 5.34
N VAL A 12 24.80 -15.99 5.13
CA VAL A 12 24.98 -16.58 3.81
C VAL A 12 23.74 -17.41 3.46
N TYR A 13 23.09 -17.08 2.35
CA TYR A 13 21.98 -17.85 1.80
C TYR A 13 22.52 -18.80 0.74
N PHE A 14 22.29 -20.10 0.92
CA PHE A 14 22.60 -21.11 -0.10
C PHE A 14 21.34 -21.35 -0.94
N LEU A 15 21.42 -21.08 -2.25
CA LEU A 15 20.32 -21.32 -3.17
C LEU A 15 20.30 -22.79 -3.54
N ASN A 16 19.32 -23.51 -3.00
CA ASN A 16 19.24 -24.97 -3.10
C ASN A 16 18.79 -25.38 -4.51
N LYS A 17 19.70 -25.30 -5.51
CA LYS A 17 19.64 -25.87 -6.88
C LYS A 17 20.70 -25.36 -7.87
N LEU A 18 21.60 -24.47 -7.48
CA LEU A 18 22.67 -23.97 -8.37
C LEU A 18 23.99 -24.70 -8.12
N THR A 19 24.77 -24.94 -9.16
CA THR A 19 26.17 -25.36 -8.99
C THR A 19 27.01 -24.18 -8.51
N VAL A 20 28.17 -24.45 -7.90
CA VAL A 20 29.10 -23.41 -7.42
C VAL A 20 29.52 -22.48 -8.56
N GLU A 21 29.64 -23.02 -9.78
CA GLU A 21 29.94 -22.28 -10.99
C GLU A 21 28.81 -21.33 -11.39
N GLU A 22 27.54 -21.76 -11.29
CA GLU A 22 26.36 -20.94 -11.59
C GLU A 22 26.15 -19.83 -10.54
N GLU A 23 26.37 -20.12 -9.25
CA GLU A 23 26.37 -19.10 -8.20
C GLU A 23 27.48 -18.06 -8.44
N TYR A 24 28.67 -18.51 -8.85
CA TYR A 24 29.81 -17.64 -9.15
C TYR A 24 29.58 -16.79 -10.40
N GLU A 25 28.86 -17.29 -11.41
CA GLU A 25 28.47 -16.52 -12.59
C GLU A 25 27.43 -15.45 -12.26
N ILE A 26 26.42 -15.76 -11.42
CA ILE A 26 25.41 -14.78 -10.99
C ILE A 26 26.05 -13.70 -10.12
N ILE A 27 26.87 -14.09 -9.14
CA ILE A 27 27.59 -13.13 -8.29
C ILE A 27 28.51 -12.27 -9.14
N ASN A 28 29.26 -12.83 -10.10
CA ASN A 28 30.12 -12.02 -10.96
C ASN A 28 29.33 -11.17 -11.96
N ALA A 29 28.16 -11.58 -12.41
CA ALA A 29 27.30 -10.78 -13.26
C ALA A 29 26.76 -9.58 -12.47
N GLU A 30 26.16 -9.80 -11.29
CA GLU A 30 25.61 -8.73 -10.44
C GLU A 30 26.69 -7.83 -9.85
N VAL A 31 27.83 -8.39 -9.44
CA VAL A 31 28.97 -7.61 -8.91
C VAL A 31 29.67 -6.84 -10.03
N LYS A 32 29.82 -7.40 -11.24
CA LYS A 32 30.33 -6.61 -12.39
C LYS A 32 29.33 -5.53 -12.80
N GLU A 33 28.04 -5.80 -12.78
CA GLU A 33 27.02 -4.81 -13.13
C GLU A 33 26.95 -3.69 -12.08
N ALA A 34 27.06 -4.02 -10.79
CA ALA A 34 27.11 -3.09 -9.67
C ALA A 34 28.44 -2.31 -9.55
N LEU A 35 29.56 -2.86 -10.02
CA LEU A 35 30.88 -2.22 -9.98
C LEU A 35 31.24 -1.49 -11.28
N MET A 36 30.69 -1.88 -12.44
CA MET A 36 30.98 -1.24 -13.73
C MET A 36 30.01 -0.12 -14.09
N GLN A 37 28.82 -0.08 -13.49
CA GLN A 37 28.04 1.14 -13.51
C GLN A 37 28.48 1.96 -12.30
N PRO A 38 29.11 3.15 -12.45
CA PRO A 38 28.90 4.15 -11.42
C PRO A 38 27.39 4.15 -11.23
N LYS A 39 26.88 3.98 -10.00
CA LYS A 39 25.49 4.25 -9.71
C LYS A 39 25.25 5.64 -10.28
N GLU A 40 24.74 5.72 -11.51
CA GLU A 40 24.15 6.93 -12.00
C GLU A 40 23.03 7.08 -11.01
N VAL A 41 23.27 7.93 -10.03
CA VAL A 41 22.22 8.53 -9.24
C VAL A 41 21.42 9.23 -10.32
N MET A 42 20.43 8.51 -10.89
CA MET A 42 19.52 9.05 -11.87
C MET A 42 19.06 10.34 -11.25
N LYS A 43 19.46 11.46 -11.86
CA LYS A 43 18.97 12.74 -11.39
C LYS A 43 17.45 12.63 -11.47
N PRO A 44 16.72 12.99 -10.40
CA PRO A 44 15.27 12.97 -10.41
C PRO A 44 14.79 13.63 -11.70
N VAL A 45 13.88 12.99 -12.42
CA VAL A 45 13.48 13.52 -13.72
C VAL A 45 12.68 14.81 -13.53
N ILE A 46 11.98 14.97 -12.39
CA ILE A 46 11.11 16.12 -12.13
C ILE A 46 11.04 16.42 -10.61
N ARG A 47 11.17 17.69 -10.20
CA ARG A 47 10.66 18.17 -8.90
C ARG A 47 9.13 18.27 -9.05
N GLN A 48 8.38 17.29 -8.58
CA GLN A 48 6.92 17.40 -8.52
C GLN A 48 6.52 17.70 -7.08
N ASP A 49 5.86 18.83 -6.86
CA ASP A 49 5.20 19.11 -5.59
C ASP A 49 4.13 18.02 -5.37
N GLY A 50 4.06 17.48 -4.16
CA GLY A 50 3.20 16.35 -3.76
C GLY A 50 1.67 16.54 -3.94
N ASN A 51 1.22 17.62 -4.56
CA ASN A 51 -0.20 17.93 -4.81
C ASN A 51 -0.79 17.21 -6.04
N ILE A 52 -0.04 16.29 -6.65
CA ILE A 52 -0.42 15.57 -7.87
C ILE A 52 -1.69 14.71 -7.70
N PHE A 53 -2.13 14.50 -6.46
CA PHE A 53 -3.33 13.73 -6.15
C PHE A 53 -4.64 14.52 -6.25
N TYR A 54 -4.57 15.85 -6.37
CA TYR A 54 -5.73 16.72 -6.14
C TYR A 54 -5.98 17.60 -7.36
N ARG A 55 -7.14 17.43 -7.99
CA ARG A 55 -7.67 18.48 -8.88
C ARG A 55 -8.26 19.58 -8.00
N ASN A 56 -8.13 20.83 -8.42
CA ASN A 56 -8.59 22.04 -7.72
C ASN A 56 -10.12 22.14 -7.49
N ASN A 57 -10.89 21.06 -7.65
CA ASN A 57 -12.35 21.07 -7.55
C ASN A 57 -12.82 20.24 -6.35
N GLU A 58 -14.03 20.54 -5.87
CA GLU A 58 -14.64 20.19 -4.58
C GLU A 58 -14.67 18.69 -4.18
N ASP A 59 -14.31 17.76 -5.06
CA ASP A 59 -14.22 16.32 -4.78
C ASP A 59 -12.77 15.86 -4.60
N LEU A 60 -12.49 15.17 -3.49
CA LEU A 60 -11.12 14.72 -3.15
C LEU A 60 -10.49 13.81 -4.22
N TYR A 61 -11.31 13.00 -4.90
CA TYR A 61 -10.90 12.01 -5.90
C TYR A 61 -12.00 11.81 -6.96
N GLU A 62 -11.61 11.66 -8.23
CA GLU A 62 -12.55 11.23 -9.28
C GLU A 62 -12.90 9.76 -9.10
N GLU A 63 -14.19 9.44 -9.07
CA GLU A 63 -14.67 8.06 -9.05
C GLU A 63 -14.85 7.52 -10.48
N MET A 64 -14.11 6.47 -10.81
CA MET A 64 -14.26 5.71 -12.06
C MET A 64 -15.08 4.45 -11.83
N ASN A 65 -16.00 4.17 -12.75
CA ASN A 65 -16.72 2.91 -12.77
C ASN A 65 -15.87 1.85 -13.48
N LEU A 66 -15.14 1.05 -12.71
CA LEU A 66 -14.37 -0.08 -13.24
C LEU A 66 -15.30 -1.23 -13.63
N ASN A 67 -14.86 -2.15 -14.49
CA ASN A 67 -15.64 -3.34 -14.83
C ASN A 67 -15.17 -4.51 -13.95
N PRO A 68 -15.95 -4.95 -12.95
CA PRO A 68 -15.60 -6.14 -12.16
C PRO A 68 -15.47 -7.36 -13.05
N LYS A 69 -14.32 -8.04 -13.00
CA LYS A 69 -14.01 -9.20 -13.84
C LYS A 69 -13.23 -10.26 -13.08
N PRO A 70 -13.33 -11.54 -13.49
CA PRO A 70 -12.58 -12.61 -12.88
C PRO A 70 -11.08 -12.32 -12.87
N ILE A 71 -10.40 -12.78 -11.83
CA ILE A 71 -8.94 -12.67 -11.69
C ILE A 71 -8.33 -14.07 -11.57
N ASP A 72 -7.11 -14.22 -12.06
CA ASP A 72 -6.33 -15.43 -11.79
C ASP A 72 -6.02 -15.49 -10.29
N ILE A 73 -6.24 -16.64 -9.67
CA ILE A 73 -5.92 -16.87 -8.26
C ILE A 73 -4.66 -17.73 -8.08
N SER A 74 -3.91 -17.99 -9.16
CA SER A 74 -2.64 -18.72 -9.12
C SER A 74 -1.63 -18.06 -8.18
N GLN A 75 -1.57 -16.73 -8.15
CA GLN A 75 -0.82 -15.96 -7.16
C GLN A 75 -1.68 -15.63 -5.92
N LYS A 76 -2.31 -16.68 -5.34
CA LYS A 76 -3.10 -16.70 -4.09
C LYS A 76 -3.58 -15.33 -3.62
N SER A 77 -2.86 -14.70 -2.68
CA SER A 77 -3.26 -13.44 -2.04
C SER A 77 -2.92 -12.17 -2.83
N LEU A 78 -1.98 -12.22 -3.79
CA LEU A 78 -1.46 -11.03 -4.47
C LEU A 78 -2.50 -10.38 -5.38
N TYR A 79 -3.12 -11.13 -6.29
CA TYR A 79 -4.12 -10.55 -7.21
C TYR A 79 -5.37 -10.02 -6.50
N PRO A 80 -5.97 -10.73 -5.51
CA PRO A 80 -7.05 -10.19 -4.70
C PRO A 80 -6.65 -8.91 -3.94
N LEU A 81 -5.42 -8.85 -3.42
CA LEU A 81 -4.90 -7.68 -2.75
C LEU A 81 -4.73 -6.49 -3.71
N ILE A 82 -4.04 -6.68 -4.84
CA ILE A 82 -3.84 -5.62 -5.84
C ILE A 82 -5.20 -5.14 -6.34
N THR A 83 -6.16 -6.05 -6.56
CA THR A 83 -7.53 -5.68 -6.98
C THR A 83 -8.22 -4.84 -5.92
N SER A 84 -8.12 -5.21 -4.64
CA SER A 84 -8.69 -4.43 -3.54
C SER A 84 -8.13 -3.02 -3.46
N ILE A 85 -6.83 -2.84 -3.73
CA ILE A 85 -6.16 -1.54 -3.74
C ILE A 85 -6.51 -0.75 -5.01
N LEU A 86 -6.55 -1.40 -6.18
CA LEU A 86 -6.89 -0.79 -7.47
C LEU A 86 -8.31 -0.25 -7.54
N PHE A 87 -9.23 -0.74 -6.71
CA PHE A 87 -10.59 -0.23 -6.61
C PHE A 87 -10.71 0.95 -5.62
N LEU A 88 -9.60 1.47 -5.10
CA LEU A 88 -9.58 2.67 -4.26
C LEU A 88 -9.33 3.92 -5.13
N PRO A 89 -10.28 4.89 -5.19
CA PRO A 89 -10.13 6.15 -5.92
C PRO A 89 -8.79 6.85 -5.84
N PRO A 90 -8.25 7.13 -4.63
CA PRO A 90 -6.92 7.73 -4.52
C PRO A 90 -5.82 6.99 -5.27
N PHE A 91 -5.87 5.64 -5.25
CA PHE A 91 -4.79 4.83 -5.78
C PHE A 91 -4.79 4.79 -7.31
N TYR A 92 -5.95 4.57 -7.95
CA TYR A 92 -5.98 4.56 -9.41
C TYR A 92 -5.82 5.96 -10.00
N ASN A 93 -6.32 7.01 -9.34
CA ASN A 93 -6.09 8.39 -9.79
C ASN A 93 -4.60 8.72 -9.76
N PHE A 94 -3.91 8.32 -8.69
CA PHE A 94 -2.46 8.40 -8.63
C PHE A 94 -1.79 7.61 -9.76
N LEU A 95 -2.22 6.37 -9.99
CA LEU A 95 -1.61 5.50 -11.00
C LEU A 95 -1.71 6.09 -12.41
N GLU A 96 -2.87 6.63 -12.79
CA GLU A 96 -3.08 7.30 -14.07
C GLU A 96 -2.21 8.55 -14.22
N GLU A 97 -2.17 9.37 -13.17
CA GLU A 97 -1.40 10.61 -13.16
C GLU A 97 0.11 10.33 -13.21
N PHE A 98 0.55 9.34 -12.44
CA PHE A 98 1.93 8.87 -12.42
C PHE A 98 2.34 8.32 -13.80
N LYS A 99 1.45 7.58 -14.48
CA LYS A 99 1.66 7.15 -15.88
C LYS A 99 1.77 8.33 -16.84
N ARG A 100 0.92 9.35 -16.69
CA ARG A 100 0.87 10.54 -17.56
C ARG A 100 2.15 11.38 -17.46
N ASN A 101 2.69 11.51 -16.26
CA ASN A 101 3.85 12.36 -15.99
C ASN A 101 5.20 11.66 -16.08
N SER A 102 5.23 10.31 -16.13
CA SER A 102 6.46 9.53 -16.19
C SER A 102 6.87 9.20 -17.63
N THR A 103 7.95 9.85 -18.11
CA THR A 103 8.52 9.62 -19.46
C THR A 103 8.96 8.17 -19.69
N ASN A 104 9.45 7.46 -18.66
CA ASN A 104 9.87 6.06 -18.74
C ASN A 104 9.07 5.15 -17.80
N PHE A 105 7.74 5.34 -17.70
CA PHE A 105 6.89 4.58 -16.76
C PHE A 105 7.15 3.06 -16.73
N SER A 106 7.47 2.44 -17.86
CA SER A 106 7.75 1.00 -17.96
C SER A 106 8.96 0.49 -17.17
N GLU A 107 9.92 1.34 -16.79
CA GLU A 107 11.03 0.90 -15.90
C GLU A 107 10.66 0.93 -14.40
N SER A 108 9.45 1.41 -14.05
CA SER A 108 8.83 1.11 -12.75
C SER A 108 8.07 -0.21 -12.90
N ASP A 109 8.79 -1.32 -12.77
CA ASP A 109 8.28 -2.66 -13.09
C ASP A 109 6.95 -2.99 -12.39
N THR A 110 6.86 -2.74 -11.09
CA THR A 110 5.67 -3.06 -10.29
C THR A 110 4.52 -2.13 -10.65
N PHE A 111 4.77 -0.82 -10.74
CA PHE A 111 3.73 0.13 -11.18
C PHE A 111 3.23 -0.17 -12.58
N PHE A 112 4.12 -0.52 -13.51
CA PHE A 112 3.76 -0.86 -14.88
C PHE A 112 2.83 -2.06 -14.93
N LYS A 113 3.16 -3.12 -14.18
CA LYS A 113 2.30 -4.32 -14.08
C LYS A 113 0.95 -4.00 -13.45
N ILE A 114 0.94 -3.26 -12.34
CA ILE A 114 -0.32 -2.82 -11.71
C ILE A 114 -1.17 -1.98 -12.68
N TYR A 115 -0.56 -1.15 -13.51
CA TYR A 115 -1.25 -0.37 -14.53
C TYR A 115 -1.79 -1.21 -15.69
N GLU A 116 -1.06 -2.21 -16.17
CA GLU A 116 -1.59 -3.17 -17.15
C GLU A 116 -2.77 -3.97 -16.54
N PHE A 117 -2.71 -4.29 -15.25
CA PHE A 117 -3.82 -4.91 -14.55
C PHE A 117 -5.00 -3.95 -14.35
N PHE A 118 -4.74 -2.66 -14.12
CA PHE A 118 -5.78 -1.64 -14.07
C PHE A 118 -6.53 -1.51 -15.41
N LYS A 119 -5.81 -1.51 -16.55
CA LYS A 119 -6.43 -1.52 -17.90
C LYS A 119 -7.38 -2.68 -18.12
N TYR A 120 -7.08 -3.85 -17.54
CA TYR A 120 -7.95 -5.02 -17.61
C TYR A 120 -9.35 -4.73 -17.04
N PHE A 121 -9.44 -3.97 -15.94
CA PHE A 121 -10.71 -3.55 -15.35
C PHE A 121 -11.34 -2.34 -16.07
N GLN A 122 -10.55 -1.47 -16.69
CA GLN A 122 -11.10 -0.33 -17.47
C GLN A 122 -11.78 -0.78 -18.77
N GLN A 123 -11.22 -1.76 -19.49
CA GLN A 123 -11.69 -2.13 -20.82
C GLN A 123 -12.65 -3.32 -20.79
N ARG A 124 -13.90 -3.18 -21.24
CA ARG A 124 -14.93 -4.26 -21.17
C ARG A 124 -14.48 -5.63 -21.70
N ASN A 125 -13.77 -5.68 -22.84
CA ASN A 125 -13.37 -6.93 -23.51
C ASN A 125 -11.88 -7.30 -23.33
N ALA A 126 -11.14 -6.63 -22.43
CA ALA A 126 -9.76 -7.01 -22.15
C ALA A 126 -9.66 -8.42 -21.56
N LYS A 127 -8.65 -9.17 -22.01
CA LYS A 127 -8.27 -10.47 -21.44
C LYS A 127 -7.32 -10.26 -20.27
N PHE A 128 -7.43 -11.14 -19.27
CA PHE A 128 -6.49 -11.16 -18.18
C PHE A 128 -5.10 -11.54 -18.71
N VAL A 129 -4.09 -10.75 -18.36
CA VAL A 129 -2.68 -11.06 -18.62
C VAL A 129 -2.08 -11.49 -17.30
N ASN A 130 -1.53 -12.70 -17.25
CA ASN A 130 -0.79 -13.12 -16.05
C ASN A 130 0.52 -12.33 -15.97
N LEU A 131 0.63 -11.51 -14.94
CA LEU A 131 1.76 -10.64 -14.67
C LEU A 131 2.63 -11.28 -13.59
N LYS A 132 3.90 -11.55 -13.92
CA LYS A 132 4.86 -12.05 -12.94
C LYS A 132 5.44 -10.90 -12.14
N PHE A 133 5.31 -10.92 -10.82
CA PHE A 133 5.83 -9.87 -9.94
C PHE A 133 7.16 -10.31 -9.33
N LEU A 134 8.20 -10.46 -10.17
CA LEU A 134 9.47 -11.09 -9.79
C LEU A 134 10.06 -10.56 -8.48
N ARG A 135 10.05 -9.24 -8.29
CA ARG A 135 10.56 -8.62 -7.06
C ARG A 135 9.78 -9.06 -5.80
N LEU A 136 8.46 -9.10 -5.89
CA LEU A 136 7.60 -9.56 -4.79
C LEU A 136 7.74 -11.08 -4.59
N GLU A 137 7.84 -11.84 -5.68
CA GLU A 137 8.07 -13.30 -5.65
C GLU A 137 9.37 -13.63 -4.91
N LEU A 138 10.47 -12.91 -5.22
CA LEU A 138 11.75 -13.07 -4.54
C LEU A 138 11.70 -12.70 -3.05
N ALA A 139 11.06 -11.58 -2.70
CA ALA A 139 10.95 -11.14 -1.31
C ALA A 139 10.07 -12.06 -0.44
N LEU A 140 9.10 -12.74 -1.06
CA LEU A 140 8.11 -13.58 -0.37
C LEU A 140 8.37 -15.08 -0.53
N ASN A 141 9.49 -15.48 -1.16
CA ASN A 141 9.80 -16.88 -1.50
C ASN A 141 8.67 -17.56 -2.29
N SER A 142 8.01 -16.81 -3.18
CA SER A 142 6.95 -17.23 -4.12
C SER A 142 5.64 -17.77 -3.51
N ASP A 143 5.57 -18.00 -2.20
CA ASP A 143 4.35 -18.49 -1.54
C ASP A 143 3.62 -17.30 -0.92
N PHE A 144 2.80 -16.62 -1.72
CA PHE A 144 1.92 -15.51 -1.32
C PHE A 144 0.79 -15.97 -0.37
N THR A 145 1.12 -16.72 0.68
CA THR A 145 0.19 -17.28 1.67
C THR A 145 -0.07 -16.34 2.82
N ASP A 146 0.92 -15.53 3.21
CA ASP A 146 0.76 -14.46 4.19
C ASP A 146 0.33 -13.16 3.48
N LEU A 147 -0.98 -12.89 3.52
CA LEU A 147 -1.57 -11.69 2.94
C LEU A 147 -0.96 -10.40 3.50
N PHE A 148 -0.68 -10.36 4.81
CA PHE A 148 -0.21 -9.14 5.45
C PHE A 148 1.25 -8.84 5.11
N LYS A 149 2.09 -9.87 5.07
CA LYS A 149 3.46 -9.76 4.55
C LYS A 149 3.43 -9.31 3.08
N THR A 150 2.56 -9.90 2.27
CA THR A 150 2.37 -9.52 0.87
C THR A 150 1.97 -8.06 0.72
N PHE A 151 1.07 -7.57 1.55
CA PHE A 151 0.65 -6.17 1.57
C PHE A 151 1.77 -5.20 1.92
N ASN A 152 2.51 -5.47 2.98
CA ASN A 152 3.61 -4.59 3.38
C ASN A 152 4.73 -4.58 2.32
N GLU A 153 5.06 -5.73 1.75
CA GLU A 153 6.08 -5.84 0.70
C GLU A 153 5.65 -5.12 -0.59
N LEU A 154 4.36 -5.21 -0.95
CA LEU A 154 3.79 -4.46 -2.06
C LEU A 154 3.93 -2.95 -1.84
N LEU A 155 3.48 -2.44 -0.68
CA LEU A 155 3.57 -1.00 -0.39
C LEU A 155 5.03 -0.52 -0.36
N GLN A 156 5.94 -1.30 0.23
CA GLN A 156 7.35 -0.98 0.28
C GLN A 156 7.97 -0.92 -1.12
N THR A 157 7.68 -1.92 -1.97
CA THR A 157 8.15 -1.95 -3.36
C THR A 157 7.66 -0.74 -4.15
N LEU A 158 6.37 -0.38 -4.02
CA LEU A 158 5.81 0.80 -4.68
C LEU A 158 6.39 2.12 -4.14
N HIS A 159 6.64 2.19 -2.83
CA HIS A 159 7.31 3.35 -2.23
C HIS A 159 8.71 3.52 -2.81
N GLU A 160 9.51 2.46 -2.88
CA GLU A 160 10.86 2.50 -3.43
C GLU A 160 10.89 2.87 -4.91
N GLU A 161 9.99 2.31 -5.73
CA GLU A 161 9.86 2.70 -7.15
C GLU A 161 9.46 4.17 -7.30
N SER A 162 8.67 4.71 -6.35
CA SER A 162 8.26 6.11 -6.34
C SER A 162 9.42 7.05 -6.01
N ILE A 163 10.18 6.78 -4.93
CA ILE A 163 11.29 7.65 -4.50
C ILE A 163 12.53 7.54 -5.37
N LYS A 164 12.69 6.42 -6.11
CA LYS A 164 13.76 6.29 -7.12
C LYS A 164 13.61 7.32 -8.24
N ARG A 165 12.39 7.78 -8.51
CA ARG A 165 12.06 8.60 -9.68
C ARG A 165 11.69 10.04 -9.34
N PHE A 166 11.19 10.27 -8.14
CA PHE A 166 10.66 11.56 -7.70
C PHE A 166 11.24 11.93 -6.34
N PHE A 167 11.49 13.23 -6.15
CA PHE A 167 11.81 13.78 -4.83
C PHE A 167 10.59 14.39 -4.21
N TYR A 168 10.28 13.97 -2.99
CA TYR A 168 9.18 14.48 -2.21
C TYR A 168 9.72 15.39 -1.11
N THR A 169 9.10 16.56 -0.96
CA THR A 169 9.47 17.56 0.05
C THR A 169 8.31 17.74 1.03
N GLU A 170 8.60 17.83 2.32
CA GLU A 170 7.60 18.00 3.39
C GLU A 170 6.73 19.25 3.17
N ASN A 171 7.28 20.32 2.60
CA ASN A 171 6.60 21.61 2.35
C ASN A 171 5.76 21.67 1.07
N SER A 172 5.47 20.55 0.41
CA SER A 172 4.51 20.54 -0.71
C SER A 172 3.06 20.79 -0.25
N TRP A 173 2.82 20.70 1.06
CA TRP A 173 1.51 20.64 1.68
C TRP A 173 1.04 21.95 2.34
N LYS A 174 1.96 22.88 2.65
CA LYS A 174 1.66 24.13 3.39
C LYS A 174 1.95 25.44 2.66
N ASP A 175 2.86 25.43 1.70
CA ASP A 175 3.34 26.65 1.07
C ASP A 175 2.82 26.74 -0.38
N ALA A 176 1.50 26.91 -0.54
CA ALA A 176 0.93 27.46 -1.77
C ALA A 176 1.22 28.97 -1.90
N SER A 177 1.67 29.60 -0.82
CA SER A 177 2.07 31.00 -0.75
C SER A 177 3.43 31.12 -0.08
N GLU A 178 4.40 31.67 -0.82
CA GLU A 178 5.65 32.28 -0.35
C GLU A 178 6.96 31.44 -0.41
N SER A 179 7.80 31.87 -1.35
CA SER A 179 9.26 31.72 -1.43
C SER A 179 9.85 30.43 -2.05
N LEU A 180 10.10 30.50 -3.36
CA LEU A 180 10.88 29.55 -4.19
C LEU A 180 12.40 29.51 -3.88
N ALA A 181 12.87 30.11 -2.79
CA ALA A 181 14.30 30.46 -2.64
C ALA A 181 15.15 29.53 -1.76
N LYS A 182 14.57 28.53 -1.08
CA LYS A 182 15.36 27.58 -0.26
C LYS A 182 15.38 26.18 -0.88
N PRO A 183 16.54 25.47 -0.88
CA PRO A 183 16.57 24.06 -1.22
C PRO A 183 15.70 23.28 -0.23
N LYS A 184 14.53 22.82 -0.69
CA LYS A 184 13.60 22.03 0.11
C LYS A 184 14.25 20.70 0.49
N GLN A 185 14.15 20.31 1.77
CA GLN A 185 14.66 19.02 2.25
C GLN A 185 13.91 17.88 1.54
N ILE A 186 14.68 16.93 0.99
CA ILE A 186 14.17 15.71 0.38
C ILE A 186 14.12 14.67 1.49
N PHE A 187 12.98 13.99 1.63
CA PHE A 187 12.82 12.94 2.63
C PHE A 187 12.67 11.59 1.94
N SER A 188 13.56 10.65 2.26
CA SER A 188 13.55 9.29 1.72
C SER A 188 12.35 8.48 2.20
N GLU A 189 11.76 8.85 3.33
CA GLU A 189 10.69 8.11 4.00
C GLU A 189 9.29 8.47 3.45
N TYR A 190 9.21 9.48 2.58
CA TYR A 190 7.93 9.97 2.06
C TYR A 190 7.79 9.64 0.58
N SER A 191 6.64 9.08 0.24
CA SER A 191 6.20 8.90 -1.13
C SER A 191 4.69 9.02 -1.21
N PRO A 192 4.12 9.18 -2.41
CA PRO A 192 2.70 9.08 -2.68
C PRO A 192 2.03 7.88 -2.02
N ILE A 193 2.71 6.73 -2.06
CA ILE A 193 2.21 5.49 -1.45
C ILE A 193 2.15 5.62 0.08
N MET A 194 3.18 6.19 0.70
CA MET A 194 3.17 6.44 2.14
C MET A 194 2.12 7.48 2.50
N ASP A 195 1.91 8.49 1.67
CA ASP A 195 0.88 9.48 1.95
C ASP A 195 -0.54 8.89 1.93
N LEU A 196 -0.82 8.01 0.96
CA LEU A 196 -2.10 7.32 0.86
C LEU A 196 -2.39 6.38 2.04
N PHE A 197 -1.38 5.64 2.53
CA PHE A 197 -1.58 4.52 3.46
C PHE A 197 -1.00 4.72 4.87
N GLN A 198 0.01 5.57 5.05
CA GLN A 198 0.75 5.69 6.30
C GLN A 198 0.03 6.58 7.31
N LEU A 199 -0.17 6.02 8.49
CA LEU A 199 -0.64 6.67 9.70
C LEU A 199 0.56 7.03 10.57
N LYS A 200 0.46 8.15 11.29
CA LYS A 200 1.36 8.48 12.40
C LYS A 200 0.57 8.35 13.69
N ILE A 201 0.96 7.44 14.56
CA ILE A 201 0.29 7.15 15.82
C ILE A 201 1.17 7.50 17.01
N LYS A 202 0.55 7.88 18.11
CA LYS A 202 1.18 8.06 19.42
C LYS A 202 0.67 6.98 20.36
N LYS A 203 1.59 6.23 20.96
CA LYS A 203 1.28 5.23 21.98
C LYS A 203 1.20 5.91 23.34
N ASN A 204 0.01 5.86 23.96
CA ASN A 204 -0.21 6.45 25.28
C ASN A 204 0.24 5.46 26.35
N SER A 205 1.50 5.56 26.76
CA SER A 205 2.03 4.80 27.91
C SER A 205 1.73 5.54 29.21
N HIS A 206 0.94 4.94 30.11
CA HIS A 206 0.67 5.49 31.45
C HIS A 206 1.91 5.60 32.35
N LYS A 207 3.10 5.11 31.92
CA LYS A 207 4.27 4.97 32.78
C LYS A 207 5.56 5.65 32.29
N LYS A 208 5.57 6.34 31.14
CA LYS A 208 6.80 7.00 30.64
C LYS A 208 6.53 8.42 30.16
N SER A 209 7.42 9.34 30.51
CA SER A 209 7.50 10.72 30.02
C SER A 209 7.95 10.83 28.55
N ASN A 210 8.20 9.71 27.88
CA ASN A 210 8.64 9.68 26.49
C ASN A 210 7.43 9.48 25.57
N LEU A 211 7.30 10.37 24.60
CA LEU A 211 6.36 10.27 23.48
C LEU A 211 6.82 9.17 22.52
N ASP A 212 6.22 7.99 22.59
CA ASP A 212 6.44 6.92 21.61
C ASP A 212 5.55 7.19 20.38
N ILE A 213 6.17 7.73 19.33
CA ILE A 213 5.56 7.96 18.02
C ILE A 213 5.94 6.81 17.10
N GLU A 214 4.96 6.27 16.36
CA GLU A 214 5.15 5.19 15.40
C GLU A 214 4.47 5.54 14.08
N PHE A 215 5.09 5.11 12.98
CA PHE A 215 4.50 5.15 11.65
C PHE A 215 4.05 3.75 11.27
N THR A 216 2.81 3.60 10.82
CA THR A 216 2.25 2.31 10.41
C THR A 216 1.37 2.46 9.18
N THR A 217 1.34 1.47 8.30
CA THR A 217 0.46 1.44 7.11
C THR A 217 -0.90 0.81 7.41
N SER A 218 -1.07 0.20 8.59
CA SER A 218 -2.27 -0.51 8.96
C SER A 218 -2.41 -0.70 10.48
N PHE A 219 -3.64 -1.02 10.92
CA PHE A 219 -3.90 -1.51 12.26
C PHE A 219 -4.09 -3.02 12.26
N GLU A 220 -3.53 -3.70 13.25
CA GLU A 220 -3.81 -5.11 13.49
C GLU A 220 -4.92 -5.27 14.54
N VAL A 221 -5.97 -6.02 14.20
CA VAL A 221 -7.12 -6.26 15.07
C VAL A 221 -7.43 -7.74 15.15
N ASP A 222 -7.42 -8.28 16.36
CA ASP A 222 -7.84 -9.64 16.64
C ASP A 222 -9.31 -9.66 17.06
N CYS A 223 -10.18 -9.98 16.10
CA CYS A 223 -11.63 -9.98 16.27
C CYS A 223 -12.12 -11.06 17.24
N SER A 224 -11.26 -12.01 17.64
CA SER A 224 -11.56 -12.95 18.73
C SER A 224 -11.40 -12.32 20.13
N LYS A 225 -10.61 -11.25 20.24
CA LYS A 225 -10.29 -10.56 21.51
C LYS A 225 -11.07 -9.26 21.69
N ILE A 226 -11.34 -8.56 20.60
CA ILE A 226 -12.05 -7.29 20.63
C ILE A 226 -12.96 -7.18 19.42
N GLU A 227 -14.21 -6.80 19.65
CA GLU A 227 -15.12 -6.47 18.57
C GLU A 227 -14.59 -5.29 17.76
N PHE A 228 -14.63 -5.37 16.43
CA PHE A 228 -14.05 -4.34 15.56
C PHE A 228 -14.57 -2.93 15.89
N THR A 229 -15.87 -2.77 16.11
CA THR A 229 -16.49 -1.50 16.51
C THR A 229 -15.89 -0.96 17.81
N LYS A 230 -15.69 -1.81 18.82
CA LYS A 230 -15.04 -1.43 20.10
C LYS A 230 -13.58 -1.06 19.90
N PHE A 231 -12.87 -1.74 19.00
CA PHE A 231 -11.50 -1.36 18.64
C PHE A 231 -11.47 0.05 18.04
N ILE A 232 -12.36 0.38 17.10
CA ILE A 232 -12.46 1.72 16.53
C ILE A 232 -12.70 2.77 17.62
N HIS A 233 -13.64 2.55 18.53
CA HIS A 233 -13.90 3.48 19.65
C HIS A 233 -12.70 3.61 20.61
N SER A 234 -11.83 2.60 20.69
CA SER A 234 -10.61 2.65 21.51
C SER A 234 -9.51 3.54 20.93
N ILE A 235 -9.60 3.88 19.64
CA ILE A 235 -8.73 4.87 18.99
C ILE A 235 -9.26 6.24 19.39
N SER A 236 -8.77 6.76 20.52
CA SER A 236 -9.19 8.04 21.08
C SER A 236 -7.97 8.88 21.46
N PRO A 237 -7.97 10.19 21.15
CA PRO A 237 -6.90 11.10 21.56
C PRO A 237 -6.79 11.31 23.08
N PHE A 238 -7.86 11.06 23.85
CA PHE A 238 -7.94 11.39 25.28
C PHE A 238 -7.95 10.17 26.21
N GLU A 239 -8.57 9.06 25.78
CA GLU A 239 -8.78 7.88 26.63
C GLU A 239 -8.26 6.57 26.00
N GLY A 240 -7.73 6.65 24.78
CA GLY A 240 -7.29 5.48 24.01
C GLY A 240 -5.87 5.02 24.35
N LYS A 241 -5.61 3.71 24.14
CA LYS A 241 -4.24 3.14 24.17
C LYS A 241 -3.32 3.79 23.12
N PHE A 242 -3.92 4.27 22.02
CA PHE A 242 -3.25 4.91 20.91
C PHE A 242 -4.07 6.10 20.43
N SER A 243 -3.37 7.15 19.96
CA SER A 243 -3.98 8.32 19.33
C SER A 243 -3.38 8.54 17.94
N ILE A 244 -4.19 8.94 16.96
CA ILE A 244 -3.71 9.23 15.60
C ILE A 244 -3.26 10.69 15.55
N ILE A 245 -2.03 10.92 15.11
CA ILE A 245 -1.43 12.23 14.87
C ILE A 245 -1.63 12.63 13.40
N LYS A 246 -1.31 11.72 12.47
CA LYS A 246 -1.55 11.90 11.03
C LYS A 246 -2.47 10.78 10.56
N TYR A 247 -3.61 11.19 10.02
CA TYR A 247 -4.56 10.31 9.36
C TYR A 247 -4.10 10.04 7.92
N SER A 248 -4.33 8.83 7.43
CA SER A 248 -4.10 8.47 6.03
C SER A 248 -5.38 8.64 5.22
N HIS A 249 -5.25 8.76 3.90
CA HIS A 249 -6.38 8.77 2.97
C HIS A 249 -7.09 7.40 2.94
N ILE A 250 -6.31 6.33 3.03
CA ILE A 250 -6.75 4.95 3.13
C ILE A 250 -6.31 4.38 4.47
N ILE A 251 -7.26 3.99 5.32
CA ILE A 251 -6.97 3.19 6.51
C ILE A 251 -7.09 1.71 6.14
N SER A 252 -6.02 0.97 6.40
CA SER A 252 -5.97 -0.47 6.22
C SER A 252 -6.03 -1.18 7.57
N PHE A 253 -6.80 -2.26 7.65
CA PHE A 253 -6.85 -3.13 8.83
C PHE A 253 -6.45 -4.54 8.43
N LYS A 254 -5.52 -5.12 9.18
CA LYS A 254 -5.28 -6.56 9.23
C LYS A 254 -6.20 -7.16 10.28
N LEU A 255 -7.01 -8.12 9.87
CA LEU A 255 -8.07 -8.71 10.68
C LEU A 255 -7.77 -10.19 10.90
N THR A 256 -7.65 -10.60 12.15
CA THR A 256 -7.55 -12.03 12.50
C THR A 256 -8.85 -12.50 13.12
N ASN A 257 -9.31 -13.70 12.72
CA ASN A 257 -10.54 -14.32 13.21
C ASN A 257 -11.81 -13.45 13.00
N CYS A 258 -11.85 -12.67 11.92
CA CYS A 258 -12.99 -11.82 11.58
C CYS A 258 -13.93 -12.57 10.64
N HIS A 259 -15.08 -12.99 11.15
CA HIS A 259 -16.16 -13.63 10.37
C HIS A 259 -17.45 -12.79 10.34
N THR A 260 -17.45 -11.65 11.02
CA THR A 260 -18.61 -10.78 11.11
C THR A 260 -18.52 -9.66 10.07
N PRO A 261 -19.67 -9.17 9.57
CA PRO A 261 -19.70 -8.01 8.70
C PRO A 261 -19.06 -6.79 9.39
N LEU A 262 -18.22 -6.08 8.65
CA LEU A 262 -17.63 -4.83 9.11
C LEU A 262 -18.59 -3.65 8.88
N PRO A 263 -18.55 -2.62 9.74
CA PRO A 263 -19.36 -1.42 9.55
C PRO A 263 -18.95 -0.71 8.26
N GLN A 264 -19.93 -0.35 7.41
CA GLN A 264 -19.65 0.34 6.15
C GLN A 264 -19.09 1.76 6.35
N LYS A 265 -19.33 2.37 7.52
CA LYS A 265 -18.80 3.67 7.90
C LYS A 265 -18.20 3.57 9.29
N ILE A 266 -17.04 4.18 9.47
CA ILE A 266 -16.39 4.33 10.77
C ILE A 266 -15.99 5.79 10.95
N SER A 267 -15.94 6.22 12.20
CA SER A 267 -15.45 7.54 12.56
C SER A 267 -14.34 7.38 13.59
N MET A 268 -13.22 8.06 13.35
CA MET A 268 -12.09 8.12 14.26
C MET A 268 -11.86 9.58 14.60
N LYS A 269 -12.44 10.03 15.72
CA LYS A 269 -12.46 11.45 16.13
C LYS A 269 -13.21 12.33 15.11
N ASP A 270 -12.52 13.18 14.38
CA ASP A 270 -13.03 14.16 13.40
C ASP A 270 -13.04 13.62 11.95
N LYS A 271 -12.30 12.53 11.70
CA LYS A 271 -12.26 11.88 10.38
C LYS A 271 -13.27 10.74 10.29
N SER A 272 -14.00 10.72 9.19
CA SER A 272 -14.97 9.68 8.83
C SER A 272 -14.47 8.94 7.61
N TYR A 273 -14.62 7.62 7.64
CA TYR A 273 -14.19 6.73 6.59
C TYR A 273 -15.32 5.82 6.14
N ARG A 274 -15.34 5.47 4.85
CA ARG A 274 -16.23 4.47 4.28
C ARG A 274 -15.46 3.22 3.85
N LEU A 275 -16.04 2.05 4.06
CA LEU A 275 -15.47 0.79 3.62
C LEU A 275 -15.55 0.71 2.09
N MET A 276 -14.42 0.41 1.44
CA MET A 276 -14.32 0.38 -0.02
C MET A 276 -13.95 -1.00 -0.56
N SER A 277 -13.08 -1.72 0.12
CA SER A 277 -12.69 -3.06 -0.31
C SER A 277 -12.23 -3.95 0.83
N LEU A 278 -12.30 -5.25 0.61
CA LEU A 278 -11.89 -6.31 1.51
C LEU A 278 -11.08 -7.36 0.74
N VAL A 279 -10.13 -7.98 1.44
CA VAL A 279 -9.54 -9.26 1.03
C VAL A 279 -10.04 -10.33 1.99
N CYS A 280 -10.65 -11.36 1.43
CA CYS A 280 -11.26 -12.45 2.16
C CYS A 280 -10.60 -13.78 1.79
N LYS A 281 -10.68 -14.75 2.70
CA LYS A 281 -10.21 -16.11 2.52
C LYS A 281 -11.36 -17.10 2.73
N GLU A 282 -11.49 -18.05 1.82
CA GLU A 282 -12.41 -19.18 1.89
C GLU A 282 -11.62 -20.45 1.56
N GLU A 283 -11.59 -21.39 2.49
CA GLU A 283 -10.67 -22.53 2.46
C GLU A 283 -9.22 -22.07 2.28
N GLU A 284 -8.58 -22.35 1.14
CA GLU A 284 -7.23 -21.88 0.79
C GLU A 284 -7.21 -20.80 -0.30
N ASP A 285 -8.37 -20.44 -0.85
CA ASP A 285 -8.49 -19.46 -1.92
C ASP A 285 -8.76 -18.05 -1.35
N TYR A 286 -8.03 -17.07 -1.90
CA TYR A 286 -8.29 -15.66 -1.62
C TYR A 286 -9.17 -15.05 -2.70
N PHE A 287 -10.03 -14.13 -2.29
CA PHE A 287 -10.82 -13.29 -3.18
C PHE A 287 -10.96 -11.91 -2.58
N CYS A 288 -11.46 -10.96 -3.36
CA CYS A 288 -11.74 -9.62 -2.88
C CYS A 288 -13.21 -9.26 -3.00
N VAL A 289 -13.65 -8.35 -2.14
CA VAL A 289 -14.97 -7.73 -2.20
C VAL A 289 -14.75 -6.24 -2.36
N VAL A 290 -15.26 -5.65 -3.44
CA VAL A 290 -15.01 -4.24 -3.78
C VAL A 290 -16.31 -3.48 -3.96
N ASN A 291 -16.33 -2.21 -3.55
CA ASN A 291 -17.44 -1.30 -3.80
C ASN A 291 -17.18 -0.50 -5.08
N ASN A 292 -18.05 -0.68 -6.07
CA ASN A 292 -17.99 -0.01 -7.36
C ASN A 292 -19.43 0.23 -7.85
N ASN A 293 -20.12 1.20 -7.25
CA ASN A 293 -21.57 1.41 -7.40
C ASN A 293 -22.40 0.20 -6.95
N GLY A 294 -21.94 -0.46 -5.89
CA GLY A 294 -22.45 -1.73 -5.38
C GLY A 294 -21.32 -2.67 -5.03
N TRP A 295 -21.62 -3.71 -4.25
CA TRP A 295 -20.62 -4.67 -3.80
C TRP A 295 -20.44 -5.80 -4.82
N TYR A 296 -19.19 -6.13 -5.13
CA TYR A 296 -18.82 -7.21 -6.03
C TYR A 296 -17.81 -8.12 -5.35
N ARG A 297 -18.09 -9.42 -5.32
CA ARG A 297 -17.12 -10.46 -4.99
C ARG A 297 -16.34 -10.81 -6.26
N ILE A 298 -15.02 -10.66 -6.24
CA ILE A 298 -14.12 -10.92 -7.37
C ILE A 298 -13.08 -11.97 -6.96
N GLY A 299 -13.14 -13.13 -7.63
CA GLY A 299 -12.15 -14.21 -7.57
C GLY A 299 -12.09 -14.92 -8.92
N LYS A 300 -12.09 -16.27 -8.92
CA LYS A 300 -12.28 -17.10 -10.15
C LYS A 300 -13.55 -16.73 -10.92
N GLU A 301 -14.56 -16.26 -10.21
CA GLU A 301 -15.82 -15.75 -10.75
C GLU A 301 -16.13 -14.39 -10.15
N VAL A 302 -17.07 -13.67 -10.78
CA VAL A 302 -17.55 -12.38 -10.28
C VAL A 302 -19.03 -12.46 -9.98
N HIS A 303 -19.38 -12.04 -8.77
CA HIS A 303 -20.75 -12.02 -8.29
C HIS A 303 -21.08 -10.64 -7.71
N LYS A 304 -22.16 -10.02 -8.17
CA LYS A 304 -22.70 -8.83 -7.50
C LYS A 304 -23.40 -9.30 -6.22
N ILE A 305 -23.05 -8.72 -5.08
CA ILE A 305 -23.60 -9.08 -3.77
C ILE A 305 -24.34 -7.88 -3.18
N SER A 306 -25.43 -8.15 -2.46
CA SER A 306 -26.24 -7.11 -1.79
C SER A 306 -25.69 -6.75 -0.41
N THR A 307 -25.00 -7.68 0.24
CA THR A 307 -24.45 -7.53 1.59
C THR A 307 -23.00 -8.00 1.65
N ILE A 308 -22.22 -7.39 2.53
CA ILE A 308 -20.82 -7.75 2.83
C ILE A 308 -20.76 -8.98 3.74
N ASP A 309 -21.91 -9.50 4.17
CA ASP A 309 -21.98 -10.78 4.89
C ASP A 309 -21.61 -11.91 3.93
N THR A 310 -20.33 -12.25 3.91
CA THR A 310 -19.79 -13.27 3.02
C THR A 310 -19.83 -14.65 3.65
N GLY A 311 -20.10 -14.79 4.96
CA GLY A 311 -19.88 -16.04 5.68
C GLY A 311 -18.41 -16.53 5.65
N THR A 312 -17.49 -15.69 5.16
CA THR A 312 -16.08 -16.04 4.97
C THR A 312 -15.18 -15.24 5.91
N LYS A 313 -13.92 -15.66 6.01
CA LYS A 313 -12.93 -14.96 6.83
C LYS A 313 -12.49 -13.68 6.12
N ILE A 314 -12.64 -12.53 6.77
CA ILE A 314 -12.09 -11.26 6.31
C ILE A 314 -10.67 -11.15 6.89
N GLU A 315 -9.67 -10.97 6.04
CA GLU A 315 -8.27 -10.86 6.47
C GLU A 315 -7.72 -9.44 6.36
N MET A 316 -8.21 -8.67 5.39
CA MET A 316 -7.90 -7.23 5.30
C MET A 316 -9.12 -6.40 4.92
N ALA A 317 -9.17 -5.17 5.43
CA ALA A 317 -10.19 -4.18 5.08
C ALA A 317 -9.58 -2.82 4.78
N PHE A 318 -10.09 -2.15 3.74
CA PHE A 318 -9.64 -0.84 3.29
C PHE A 318 -10.77 0.17 3.37
N TYR A 319 -10.52 1.22 4.14
CA TYR A 319 -11.45 2.32 4.41
C TYR A 319 -10.92 3.61 3.80
N LEU A 320 -11.75 4.30 3.02
CA LEU A 320 -11.42 5.57 2.38
C LEU A 320 -11.98 6.75 3.18
N ALA A 321 -11.15 7.77 3.41
CA ALA A 321 -11.58 9.01 4.04
C ALA A 321 -12.71 9.67 3.23
N THR A 322 -13.74 10.15 3.93
CA THR A 322 -14.91 10.82 3.34
C THR A 322 -14.90 12.33 3.58
N ASN A 323 -14.15 12.78 4.58
CA ASN A 323 -13.89 14.17 4.90
C ASN A 323 -12.41 14.29 5.26
N TYR A 324 -11.58 14.63 4.28
CA TYR A 324 -10.17 14.83 4.53
C TYR A 324 -9.90 16.33 4.54
N ASP A 325 -9.85 16.93 5.73
CA ASP A 325 -9.31 18.29 5.86
C ASP A 325 -7.87 18.27 5.36
N PHE A 326 -7.66 18.96 4.24
CA PHE A 326 -6.36 19.48 3.91
C PHE A 326 -6.10 20.60 4.90
N ASP A 327 -5.30 20.34 5.93
CA ASP A 327 -4.68 21.41 6.69
C ASP A 327 -3.68 22.11 5.72
N PHE A 328 -4.23 22.96 4.84
CA PHE A 328 -3.47 23.83 3.92
C PHE A 328 -2.68 24.86 4.73
#